data_AF-A0AB37HIF6-F1
#
_entry.id   AF-A0AB37HIF6-F1
#
_cell.length_a   1.000
_cell.length_b   1.000
_cell.length_c   1.000
_cell.angle_alpha   90.00
_cell.angle_beta   90.00
_cell.angle_gamma   90.00
#
_symmetry.space_group_name_H-M   'P 1'
#
loop_
_entity.id
_entity.type
_entity.pdbx_description
1 polymer ?
#
loop_
_entity_poly.entity_id
_entity_poly.type
_entity_poly.pdbx_seq_one_letter_code
_entity_poly.pdbx_strand_id
1 'polypeptide(L)'
;MFGIEQLINFMEEKFDVAVELNEIGEETVLLYHEELDEELISEDVLQILPNPVSFHTYLYNGESEWIIGIALEARTNNPLFLVCLKDEEKVYENVLIGQGEKDEI
;
A
#
# COMPACT_ATOMS: atom_id res chain seq x y z
N MET A 1 -5.10 9.42 -6.14
CA MET A 1 -5.19 7.96 -6.25
C MET A 1 -3.83 7.48 -6.70
N PHE A 2 -3.20 6.59 -5.94
CA PHE A 2 -1.95 5.97 -6.35
C PHE A 2 -2.28 5.09 -7.56
N GLY A 3 -1.85 5.47 -8.76
CA GLY A 3 -2.19 4.76 -10.00
C GLY A 3 -1.17 3.68 -10.35
N ILE A 4 -1.53 2.78 -11.26
CA ILE A 4 -0.64 1.69 -11.68
C ILE A 4 0.68 2.21 -12.28
N GLU A 5 0.66 3.29 -13.06
CA GLU A 5 1.90 3.92 -13.56
C GLU A 5 2.80 4.43 -12.43
N GLN A 6 2.21 4.96 -11.36
CA GLN A 6 2.96 5.41 -10.18
C GLN A 6 3.54 4.23 -9.41
N LEU A 7 2.82 3.10 -9.36
CA LEU A 7 3.33 1.85 -8.80
C LEU A 7 4.54 1.34 -9.60
N ILE A 8 4.45 1.30 -10.93
CA ILE A 8 5.55 0.81 -11.79
C ILE A 8 6.80 1.65 -11.54
N ASN A 9 6.67 2.98 -11.58
CA ASN A 9 7.79 3.88 -11.31
C ASN A 9 8.33 3.69 -9.88
N PHE A 10 7.45 3.56 -8.89
CA PHE A 10 7.86 3.32 -7.50
C PHE A 10 8.64 2.00 -7.36
N MET A 11 8.19 0.92 -8.00
CA MET A 11 8.85 -0.38 -7.96
C MET A 11 10.23 -0.35 -8.61
N GLU A 12 10.35 0.34 -9.75
CA GLU A 12 11.63 0.55 -10.42
C GLU A 12 12.59 1.41 -9.57
N GLU A 13 12.15 2.58 -9.11
CA GLU A 13 13.00 3.49 -8.34
C GLU A 13 13.38 2.95 -6.96
N LYS A 14 12.48 2.22 -6.30
CA LYS A 14 12.68 1.76 -4.91
C LYS A 14 13.38 0.42 -4.83
N PHE A 15 13.08 -0.49 -5.75
CA PHE A 15 13.49 -1.89 -5.66
C PHE A 15 14.26 -2.39 -6.90
N ASP A 16 14.45 -1.53 -7.93
CA ASP A 16 15.07 -1.92 -9.22
C ASP A 16 14.28 -3.05 -9.91
N VAL A 17 12.96 -3.08 -9.72
CA VAL A 17 12.05 -4.08 -10.30
C VAL A 17 11.31 -3.48 -11.49
N ALA A 18 11.60 -3.99 -12.69
CA ALA A 18 10.86 -3.64 -13.89
C ALA A 18 9.53 -4.41 -13.93
N VAL A 19 8.42 -3.68 -13.80
CA VAL A 19 7.07 -4.26 -13.79
C VAL A 19 6.34 -3.93 -15.08
N GLU A 20 5.81 -4.94 -15.79
CA GLU A 20 4.97 -4.71 -16.96
C GLU A 20 3.50 -4.48 -16.56
N LEU A 21 2.89 -3.44 -17.12
CA LEU A 21 1.50 -3.04 -16.82
C LEU A 21 0.49 -4.18 -16.96
N ASN A 22 0.68 -5.07 -17.93
CA ASN A 22 -0.25 -6.16 -18.24
C ASN A 22 -0.14 -7.34 -17.25
N GLU A 23 0.88 -7.34 -16.39
CA GLU A 23 1.15 -8.41 -15.42
C GLU A 23 0.71 -8.04 -14.00
N ILE A 24 0.17 -6.84 -13.81
CA ILE A 24 -0.29 -6.36 -12.50
C ILE A 24 -1.76 -6.72 -12.31
N GLY A 25 -2.04 -7.48 -11.25
CA GLY A 25 -3.38 -7.60 -10.69
C GLY A 25 -3.66 -6.47 -9.71
N GLU A 26 -4.88 -5.96 -9.66
CA GLU A 26 -5.32 -4.99 -8.65
C GLU A 26 -6.64 -5.42 -7.99
N GLU A 27 -6.76 -5.16 -6.70
CA GLU A 27 -7.97 -5.40 -5.93
C GLU A 27 -8.16 -4.26 -4.91
N THR A 28 -9.42 -3.91 -4.62
CA THR A 28 -9.74 -3.02 -3.50
C THR A 28 -10.80 -3.66 -2.63
N VAL A 29 -10.51 -3.77 -1.34
CA VAL A 29 -11.41 -4.35 -0.34
C VAL A 29 -11.60 -3.37 0.81
N LEU A 30 -12.83 -3.23 1.30
CA LEU A 30 -13.11 -2.49 2.52
C LEU A 30 -12.94 -3.44 3.70
N LEU A 31 -11.98 -3.18 4.59
CA LEU A 31 -11.62 -4.04 5.70
C LEU A 31 -11.85 -3.33 7.03
N TYR A 32 -12.42 -4.04 8.00
CA TYR A 32 -12.43 -3.64 9.40
C TYR A 32 -11.10 -3.98 10.06
N HIS A 33 -10.76 -3.31 11.16
CA HIS A 33 -9.52 -3.58 11.90
C HIS A 33 -9.37 -5.04 12.34
N GLU A 34 -10.48 -5.73 12.62
CA GLU A 34 -10.49 -7.17 12.97
C GLU A 34 -10.12 -8.10 11.82
N GLU A 35 -10.14 -7.61 10.58
CA GLU A 35 -9.80 -8.36 9.36
C GLU A 35 -8.36 -8.08 8.89
N LEU A 36 -7.67 -7.12 9.50
CA LEU A 36 -6.30 -6.75 9.15
C LEU A 36 -5.32 -7.67 9.89
N ASP A 37 -4.31 -8.14 9.16
CA ASP A 37 -3.26 -8.99 9.72
C ASP A 37 -2.25 -8.14 10.51
N GLU A 38 -2.02 -8.49 11.77
CA GLU A 38 -1.07 -7.82 12.67
C GLU A 38 0.40 -7.99 12.23
N GLU A 39 0.72 -9.03 11.45
CA GLU A 39 2.06 -9.22 10.88
C GLU A 39 2.33 -8.21 9.75
N LEU A 40 1.27 -7.79 9.06
CA LEU A 40 1.34 -6.80 7.99
C LEU A 40 1.25 -5.37 8.53
N ILE A 41 0.30 -5.13 9.42
CA ILE A 41 -0.02 -3.82 9.98
C ILE A 41 0.17 -3.87 11.48
N SER A 42 1.20 -3.20 11.98
CA SER A 42 1.45 -3.13 13.41
C SER A 42 0.30 -2.44 14.15
N GLU A 43 0.14 -2.76 15.44
CA GLU A 43 -0.88 -2.16 16.31
C GLU A 43 -0.80 -0.61 16.31
N ASP A 44 0.41 -0.05 16.28
CA ASP A 44 0.64 1.40 16.20
C ASP A 44 0.05 2.01 14.91
N VAL A 45 0.19 1.31 13.78
CA VAL A 45 -0.39 1.75 12.50
C VAL A 45 -1.91 1.52 12.48
N LEU A 46 -2.38 0.43 13.06
CA LEU A 46 -3.81 0.13 13.16
C LEU A 46 -4.57 1.26 13.89
N GLN A 47 -3.99 1.78 14.99
CA GLN A 47 -4.59 2.85 15.79
C GLN A 47 -4.77 4.18 15.03
N ILE A 48 -3.98 4.43 13.99
CA ILE A 48 -4.07 5.65 13.18
C ILE A 48 -4.93 5.48 11.92
N LEU A 49 -5.24 4.23 11.52
CA LEU A 49 -6.11 3.95 10.38
C LEU A 49 -7.59 4.11 10.76
N PRO A 50 -8.44 4.60 9.85
CA PRO A 50 -9.88 4.61 10.04
C PRO A 50 -10.41 3.17 10.10
N ASN A 51 -11.58 3.00 10.71
CA ASN A 51 -12.26 1.72 10.78
C ASN A 51 -13.72 1.88 10.29
N PRO A 52 -14.09 1.33 9.12
CA PRO A 52 -13.27 0.52 8.21
C PRO A 52 -12.28 1.35 7.36
N VAL A 53 -11.25 0.68 6.83
CA VAL A 53 -10.26 1.23 5.89
C VAL A 53 -10.42 0.58 4.52
N SER A 54 -10.25 1.35 3.44
CA SER A 54 -10.20 0.75 2.10
C SER A 54 -8.77 0.30 1.84
N PHE A 55 -8.55 -0.99 1.64
CA PHE A 55 -7.23 -1.54 1.35
C PHE A 55 -7.15 -1.85 -0.14
N HIS A 56 -6.23 -1.19 -0.82
CA HIS A 56 -5.96 -1.38 -2.24
C HIS A 56 -4.69 -2.22 -2.38
N THR A 57 -4.77 -3.31 -3.12
CA THR A 57 -3.69 -4.28 -3.27
C THR A 57 -3.30 -4.40 -4.73
N TYR A 58 -2.02 -4.25 -5.01
CA TYR A 58 -1.42 -4.66 -6.28
C TYR A 58 -0.66 -5.97 -6.10
N LEU A 59 -0.84 -6.88 -7.04
CA LEU A 59 -0.15 -8.16 -7.11
C LEU A 59 0.70 -8.20 -8.39
N TYR A 60 1.97 -8.52 -8.25
CA TYR A 60 2.87 -8.76 -9.37
C TYR A 60 3.62 -10.07 -9.15
N ASN A 61 3.56 -10.96 -10.15
CA ASN A 61 4.19 -12.28 -10.11
C ASN A 61 5.27 -12.39 -11.19
N GLY A 62 6.43 -11.81 -10.91
CA GLY A 62 7.61 -11.86 -11.78
C GLY A 62 8.58 -12.97 -11.35
N GLU A 63 9.85 -12.60 -11.12
CA GLU A 63 10.84 -13.51 -10.53
C GLU A 63 10.56 -13.85 -9.05
N SER A 64 9.93 -12.90 -8.34
CA SER A 64 9.42 -13.04 -6.98
C SER A 64 7.95 -12.60 -6.95
N GLU A 65 7.21 -13.08 -5.97
CA GLU A 65 5.88 -12.55 -5.67
C GLU A 65 6.01 -11.19 -4.98
N TRP A 66 5.27 -10.21 -5.47
CA TRP A 66 5.17 -8.88 -4.88
C TRP A 66 3.72 -8.55 -4.58
N ILE A 67 3.47 -8.15 -3.33
CA ILE A 67 2.18 -7.64 -2.89
C ILE A 67 2.41 -6.22 -2.36
N ILE A 68 1.75 -5.24 -2.98
CA ILE A 68 1.80 -3.85 -2.56
C ILE A 68 0.42 -3.46 -2.04
N GLY A 69 0.33 -3.31 -0.72
CA GLY A 69 -0.88 -2.90 -0.02
C GLY A 69 -0.86 -1.41 0.28
N ILE A 70 -1.95 -0.72 0.00
CA ILE A 70 -2.14 0.69 0.28
C ILE A 70 -3.44 0.86 1.06
N ALA A 71 -3.33 1.29 2.31
CA ALA A 71 -4.48 1.66 3.11
C ALA A 71 -4.92 3.07 2.73
N LEU A 72 -6.19 3.21 2.34
CA LEU A 72 -6.81 4.44 1.87
C LEU A 72 -7.97 4.81 2.80
N GLU A 73 -8.17 6.12 3.01
CA GLU A 73 -9.41 6.59 3.61
C GLU A 73 -10.58 6.35 2.65
N ALA A 74 -11.62 5.66 3.13
CA ALA A 74 -12.65 5.07 2.27
C ALA A 74 -13.52 6.08 1.51
N ARG A 75 -13.56 7.36 1.91
CA ARG A 75 -14.39 8.40 1.28
C ARG A 75 -13.61 9.27 0.30
N THR A 76 -12.36 9.53 0.59
CA THR A 76 -11.48 10.49 -0.11
C THR A 76 -10.44 9.79 -0.97
N ASN A 77 -10.20 8.49 -0.75
CA ASN A 77 -9.12 7.72 -1.35
C ASN A 77 -7.73 8.34 -1.07
N ASN A 78 -7.62 9.07 0.04
CA ASN A 78 -6.34 9.60 0.49
C ASN A 78 -5.50 8.45 1.04
N PRO A 79 -4.24 8.28 0.60
CA PRO A 79 -3.38 7.23 1.08
C PRO A 79 -2.91 7.53 2.51
N LEU A 80 -3.01 6.52 3.36
CA LEU A 80 -2.74 6.60 4.79
C LEU A 80 -1.51 5.77 5.17
N PHE A 81 -1.36 4.62 4.52
CA PHE A 81 -0.30 3.67 4.79
C PHE A 81 0.01 2.88 3.53
N LEU A 82 1.27 2.52 3.35
CA LEU A 82 1.73 1.65 2.28
C LEU A 82 2.63 0.56 2.88
N VAL A 83 2.44 -0.68 2.43
CA VAL A 83 3.27 -1.83 2.76
C VAL A 83 3.63 -2.59 1.48
N CYS A 84 4.85 -3.11 1.41
CA CYS A 84 5.30 -3.99 0.34
C CYS A 84 5.81 -5.30 0.93
N LEU A 85 5.30 -6.39 0.38
CA LEU A 85 5.76 -7.74 0.65
C LEU A 85 6.49 -8.27 -0.59
N LYS A 86 7.56 -9.01 -0.34
CA LYS A 86 8.27 -9.80 -1.32
C LYS A 86 8.35 -11.24 -0.82
N ASP A 87 7.78 -12.18 -1.57
CA ASP A 87 7.73 -13.60 -1.21
C ASP A 87 7.21 -13.78 0.24
N GLU A 88 6.03 -13.21 0.52
CA GLU A 88 5.36 -13.17 1.84
C GLU A 88 6.09 -12.39 2.95
N GLU A 89 7.33 -11.93 2.73
CA GLU A 89 8.09 -11.17 3.72
C GLU A 89 7.92 -9.66 3.55
N LYS A 90 7.63 -8.95 4.64
CA LYS A 90 7.55 -7.48 4.64
C LYS A 90 8.94 -6.86 4.41
N VAL A 91 9.10 -6.20 3.28
CA VAL A 91 10.35 -5.54 2.88
C VAL A 91 10.30 -4.02 3.00
N TYR A 92 9.10 -3.44 3.06
CA TYR A 92 8.92 -1.99 3.17
C TYR A 92 7.56 -1.62 3.78
N GLU A 93 7.54 -0.53 4.55
CA GLU A 93 6.32 0.14 4.98
C GLU A 93 6.53 1.66 5.08
N ASN A 94 5.45 2.42 4.92
CA ASN A 94 5.46 3.87 5.04
C ASN A 94 4.12 4.40 5.53
N VAL A 95 4.14 5.17 6.62
CA VAL A 95 2.97 5.91 7.13
C VAL A 95 2.89 7.26 6.41
N LEU A 96 1.79 7.47 5.69
CA LEU A 96 1.55 8.63 4.83
C LEU A 96 0.64 9.68 5.51
N ILE A 97 0.02 9.33 6.64
CA ILE A 97 -0.80 10.22 7.46
C ILE A 97 0.04 11.41 7.97
N GLY A 98 -0.47 12.63 7.80
CA GLY A 98 0.18 13.85 8.31
C GLY A 98 1.26 14.45 7.41
N GLN A 99 1.55 13.87 6.24
CA GLN A 99 2.44 14.49 5.25
C GLN A 99 1.75 15.60 4.42
N GLY A 100 0.49 15.93 4.73
CA GLY A 100 -0.31 16.98 4.06
C GLY A 100 -0.25 18.37 4.69
N GLU A 101 0.59 18.62 5.70
CA GLU A 101 0.74 19.95 6.34
C GLU A 101 2.21 20.42 6.43
N LYS A 102 2.94 20.34 5.32
CA LYS A 102 4.21 21.08 5.16
C LYS A 102 4.34 21.73 3.78
N ASP A 103 3.45 22.67 3.49
CA ASP A 103 3.68 23.81 2.60
C ASP A 103 3.05 25.02 3.32
N GLU A 104 3.80 25.63 4.24
CA GLU A 104 4.48 26.93 4.09
C GLU A 104 3.62 28.13 4.56
N ILE A 105 4.30 29.08 5.18
CA ILE A 105 3.83 30.21 6.00
C ILE A 105 3.22 31.32 5.14
#